data_AF-A0A128A0J6-F1
#
_entry.id   AF-A0A128A0J6-F1
#
_cell.length_a   1.000
_cell.length_b   1.000
_cell.length_c   1.000
_cell.angle_alpha   90.00
_cell.angle_beta   90.00
_cell.angle_gamma   90.00
#
_symmetry.space_group_name_H-M   'P 1'
#
loop_
_entity.id
_entity.type
_entity.pdbx_description
1 polymer ?
#
loop_
_entity_poly.entity_id
_entity_poly.type
_entity_poly.pdbx_seq_one_letter_code
_entity_poly.pdbx_strand_id
1 'polypeptide(L)' 'MLVYQVVKIICDSSFLIILASRRIKNISSVETEIGSLEYVVPNMVVKELEKITMNNKKKALLKTH' A
#
# COMPACT_ATOMS: atom_id res chain seq x y z
N MET A 1 -8.49 -31.67 -1.56
CA MET A 1 -7.13 -31.08 -1.67
C MET A 1 -7.31 -29.58 -1.68
N LEU A 2 -7.01 -28.88 -0.57
CA LEU A 2 -7.06 -27.41 -0.55
C LEU A 2 -5.82 -26.92 -1.28
N VAL A 3 -6.00 -26.39 -2.48
CA VAL A 3 -4.92 -25.70 -3.20
C VAL A 3 -4.76 -24.35 -2.49
N TYR A 4 -3.74 -24.23 -1.63
CA TYR A 4 -3.37 -22.95 -1.05
C TYR A 4 -2.74 -22.09 -2.14
N GLN A 5 -3.55 -21.28 -2.80
CA GLN A 5 -3.11 -20.33 -3.80
C GLN A 5 -2.60 -19.05 -3.12
N VAL A 6 -1.44 -18.58 -3.55
CA VAL A 6 -0.94 -17.25 -3.21
C VAL A 6 -1.28 -16.30 -4.35
N VAL A 7 -1.94 -15.19 -4.04
CA VAL A 7 -2.31 -14.15 -5.00
C VAL A 7 -1.38 -12.96 -4.83
N LYS A 8 -0.67 -12.63 -5.91
CA LYS A 8 0.22 -11.46 -5.95
C LYS A 8 -0.55 -10.20 -6.29
N ILE A 9 -0.52 -9.24 -5.38
CA ILE A 9 -1.13 -7.91 -5.55
C ILE A 9 -0.03 -6.91 -5.84
N ILE A 10 0.01 -6.40 -7.07
CA ILE A 10 0.91 -5.30 -7.43
C ILE A 10 0.32 -4.01 -6.86
N CYS A 11 1.05 -3.38 -5.95
CA CYS A 11 0.60 -2.18 -5.25
C CYS A 11 1.01 -0.91 -6.00
N ASP A 12 0.17 0.12 -5.95
CA ASP A 12 0.51 1.49 -6.37
C ASP A 12 0.67 2.41 -5.14
N SER A 13 1.08 3.66 -5.39
CA SER A 13 1.27 4.66 -4.32
C SER A 13 -0.05 5.01 -3.62
N SER A 14 -1.16 5.08 -4.35
CA SER A 14 -2.45 5.51 -3.79
C SER A 14 -3.06 4.45 -2.85
N PHE A 15 -2.97 3.18 -3.23
CA PHE A 15 -3.39 2.04 -2.41
C PHE A 15 -2.58 1.98 -1.12
N LEU A 16 -1.26 2.10 -1.18
CA LEU A 16 -0.40 2.03 0.02
C LEU A 16 -0.66 3.19 0.99
N ILE A 17 -0.92 4.40 0.47
CA ILE A 17 -1.30 5.56 1.31
C ILE A 17 -2.63 5.30 2.05
N ILE A 18 -3.61 4.74 1.34
CA ILE A 18 -4.91 4.40 1.94
C ILE A 18 -4.76 3.26 2.95
N LEU A 19 -4.01 2.20 2.60
CA LEU A 19 -3.71 1.07 3.47
C LEU A 19 -3.03 1.51 4.77
N ALA A 20 -2.09 2.46 4.71
CA ALA A 20 -1.39 2.99 5.87
C ALA A 20 -2.26 3.90 6.76
N SER A 21 -3.28 4.56 6.17
CA SER A 21 -4.11 5.54 6.87
C SER A 21 -5.46 4.98 7.36
N ARG A 22 -5.87 3.80 6.89
CA ARG A 22 -7.17 3.20 7.20
C ARG A 22 -7.04 1.71 7.44
N ARG A 23 -7.68 1.22 8.50
CA ARG A 23 -7.82 -0.22 8.74
C ARG A 23 -8.72 -0.83 7.66
N ILE A 24 -8.18 -1.77 6.89
CA ILE A 24 -8.97 -2.57 5.95
C ILE A 24 -9.84 -3.56 6.74
N LYS A 25 -11.13 -3.57 6.42
CA LYS A 25 -12.09 -4.56 6.92
C LYS A 25 -12.16 -5.72 5.92
N ASN A 26 -12.51 -6.91 6.41
CA ASN A 26 -12.81 -8.09 5.58
C ASN A 26 -11.60 -8.71 4.83
N ILE A 27 -10.36 -8.42 5.22
CA ILE A 27 -9.19 -9.03 4.58
C ILE A 27 -9.23 -10.56 4.64
N SER A 28 -9.66 -11.12 5.77
CA SER A 28 -9.80 -12.56 5.97
C SER A 28 -10.88 -13.19 5.08
N SER A 29 -11.94 -12.43 4.73
CA SER A 29 -12.96 -12.89 3.80
C SER A 29 -12.37 -12.99 2.39
N VAL A 30 -11.61 -11.98 1.98
CA VAL A 30 -10.91 -11.99 0.69
C VAL A 30 -9.92 -13.15 0.63
N GLU A 31 -9.11 -13.34 1.67
CA GLU A 31 -8.14 -14.45 1.73
C GLU A 31 -8.80 -15.83 1.66
N THR A 32 -10.00 -15.99 2.21
CA THR A 32 -10.79 -17.23 2.13
C THR A 32 -11.32 -17.46 0.72
N GLU A 33 -11.69 -16.40 0.01
CA GLU A 33 -12.30 -16.46 -1.33
C GLU A 33 -11.26 -16.70 -2.43
N ILE A 34 -10.13 -15.99 -2.38
CA ILE A 34 -9.15 -15.97 -3.49
C ILE A 34 -7.78 -16.53 -3.12
N GLY A 35 -7.53 -16.85 -1.85
CA GLY A 35 -6.24 -17.33 -1.34
C GLY A 35 -5.42 -16.25 -0.64
N SER A 36 -4.29 -16.66 -0.05
CA SER A 36 -3.43 -15.77 0.74
C SER A 36 -2.83 -14.66 -0.13
N LEU A 37 -2.80 -13.44 0.40
CA LEU A 37 -2.37 -12.28 -0.37
C LEU A 37 -0.88 -11.99 -0.15
N GLU A 38 -0.15 -11.78 -1.25
CA GLU A 38 1.24 -11.31 -1.24
C GLU A 38 1.30 -9.94 -1.90
N TYR A 39 1.65 -8.90 -1.13
CA TYR A 39 1.75 -7.53 -1.62
C TYR A 39 3.12 -7.28 -2.26
N VAL A 40 3.13 -7.01 -3.55
CA VAL A 40 4.33 -6.70 -4.34
C VAL A 40 4.38 -5.19 -4.58
N VAL A 41 5.41 -4.52 -4.05
CA VAL A 41 5.61 -3.08 -4.23
C VAL A 41 6.71 -2.83 -5.26
N PRO A 42 6.40 -2.28 -6.44
CA PRO A 42 7.41 -1.93 -7.43
C PRO A 42 8.36 -0.82 -6.95
N ASN A 43 9.62 -0.84 -7.39
CA ASN A 43 10.61 0.20 -7.05
C ASN A 43 10.17 1.62 -7.45
N MET A 44 9.38 1.75 -8.52
CA MET A 44 8.84 3.05 -8.94
C MET A 44 7.90 3.65 -7.89
N VAL A 45 7.08 2.81 -7.25
CA VAL A 45 6.14 3.21 -6.19
C VAL A 45 6.89 3.66 -4.95
N VAL A 46 8.00 3.00 -4.60
CA VAL A 46 8.87 3.45 -3.49
C VAL A 46 9.39 4.87 -3.76
N LYS A 47 9.89 5.15 -4.97
CA LYS A 47 10.38 6.48 -5.36
C LYS A 47 9.28 7.55 -5.35
N GLU A 48 8.07 7.20 -5.78
CA GLU A 48 6.92 8.10 -5.71
C GLU A 48 6.57 8.47 -4.26
N LEU A 49 6.51 7.49 -3.36
CA LEU A 49 6.22 7.70 -1.94
C LEU A 49 7.31 8.54 -1.24
N GLU A 50 8.59 8.32 -1.57
CA GLU A 50 9.70 9.15 -1.10
C GLU A 50 9.53 10.60 -1.53
N LYS A 51 9.22 10.84 -2.81
CA LYS A 51 9.00 12.19 -3.36
C LYS A 51 7.80 12.88 -2.70
N ILE A 52 6.70 12.17 -2.47
CA ILE A 52 5.52 12.69 -1.76
C ILE A 52 5.91 13.12 -0.34
N THR A 53 6.70 12.29 0.35
CA THR A 53 7.17 12.58 1.72
C THR A 53 8.05 13.82 1.76
N MET A 54 9.01 13.96 0.84
CA MET A 54 9.88 15.14 0.74
C MET A 54 9.08 16.42 0.44
N ASN A 55 8.13 16.35 -0.49
CA ASN A 55 7.27 17.48 -0.83
C ASN A 55 6.39 17.92 0.35
N ASN A 56 5.87 16.97 1.12
CA ASN A 56 5.08 17.28 2.31
C ASN A 56 5.93 17.90 3.43
N LYS A 57 7.17 17.42 3.63
CA LYS A 57 8.12 18.05 4.57
C LYS A 57 8.46 19.48 4.17
N LYS A 58 8.75 19.72 2.88
CA LYS A 58 9.00 21.07 2.35
C LYS A 58 7.80 22.00 2.55
N LYS A 59 6.58 21.51 2.28
CA LYS A 59 5.34 22.26 2.53
C LYS A 59 5.10 22.55 4.00
N ALA A 60 5.44 21.64 4.92
CA ALA A 60 5.31 21.87 6.35
C ALA A 60 6.26 22.97 6.84
N LEU A 61 7.52 22.94 6.39
CA LEU A 61 8.55 23.95 6.74
C LEU A 61 8.21 25.35 6.21
N LEU A 62 7.58 25.45 5.04
CA LEU A 62 7.16 26.74 4.46
C LEU A 62 5.92 27.36 5.12
N LYS A 63 5.19 26.61 5.97
CA LYS A 63 4.00 27.10 6.69
C LYS A 63 4.31 27.62 8.10
N THR A 64 5.56 27.54 8.55
CA THR A 64 5.98 27.92 9.91
C THR A 64 6.61 29.34 9.97
N HIS A 65 6.49 30.11 8.89
CA HIS A 65 6.86 31.53 8.80
C HIS A 65 5.68 32.31 8.22
#